data_AF-W7KMI4-F1
#
_entry.id   AF-W7KMI4-F1
#
_cell.length_a   1.000
_cell.length_b   1.000
_cell.length_c   1.000
_cell.angle_alpha   90.00
_cell.angle_beta   90.00
_cell.angle_gamma   90.00
#
_symmetry.space_group_name_H-M   'P 1'
#
loop_
_entity.id
_entity.type
_entity.pdbx_description
1 polymer ?
#
loop_
_entity_poly.entity_id
_entity_poly.type
_entity_poly.pdbx_seq_one_letter_code
_entity_poly.pdbx_strand_id
1 'polypeptide(L)'
;MDEGKCVVCCDNVVVCMTEDYPRVPNPPVDIEVDREGKEIVLRNIVKDDVNNPLYLEYYVDKNFVQKVSELGFIRVVFVAKDFSEEGKLDVKLNREDLLLIRREVGLGSF
;
A
#
# COMPACT_ATOMS: atom_id res chain seq x y z
N MET A 1 -5.59 -14.62 -6.74
CA MET A 1 -5.64 -13.69 -5.60
C MET A 1 -6.92 -13.98 -4.87
N ASP A 2 -6.90 -13.97 -3.54
CA ASP A 2 -8.08 -14.25 -2.74
C ASP A 2 -8.70 -12.93 -2.26
N GLU A 3 -9.99 -12.97 -1.93
CA GLU A 3 -10.70 -11.84 -1.35
C GLU A 3 -10.01 -11.34 -0.06
N GLY A 4 -9.89 -10.01 0.08
CA GLY A 4 -9.20 -9.36 1.18
C GLY A 4 -7.67 -9.33 1.05
N LYS A 5 -7.09 -9.85 -0.03
CA LYS A 5 -5.63 -9.82 -0.25
C LYS A 5 -5.22 -8.68 -1.17
N CYS A 6 -4.10 -8.06 -0.81
CA CYS A 6 -3.38 -7.11 -1.64
C CYS A 6 -2.04 -7.70 -2.09
N VAL A 7 -1.64 -7.41 -3.32
CA VAL A 7 -0.33 -7.80 -3.86
C VAL A 7 0.29 -6.64 -4.60
N VAL A 8 1.60 -6.48 -4.47
CA VAL A 8 2.36 -5.59 -5.34
C VAL A 8 2.30 -6.16 -6.76
N CYS A 9 1.89 -5.32 -7.72
CA CYS A 9 2.18 -5.55 -9.13
C CYS A 9 3.01 -4.40 -9.63
N CYS A 10 4.08 -4.77 -10.31
CA CYS A 10 4.72 -3.83 -11.21
C CYS A 10 5.30 -2.64 -10.40
N ASP A 11 5.61 -1.49 -11.03
CA ASP A 11 6.41 -0.42 -10.43
C ASP A 11 5.98 0.04 -9.01
N ASN A 12 4.89 0.81 -8.91
CA ASN A 12 4.40 1.41 -7.66
C ASN A 12 2.94 1.05 -7.37
N VAL A 13 2.46 -0.02 -8.01
CA VAL A 13 1.04 -0.41 -7.97
C VAL A 13 0.85 -1.57 -7.02
N VAL A 14 -0.23 -1.49 -6.26
CA VAL A 14 -0.75 -2.56 -5.40
C VAL A 14 -2.15 -2.87 -5.89
N VAL A 15 -2.46 -4.13 -6.09
CA VAL A 15 -3.78 -4.59 -6.49
C VAL A 15 -4.41 -5.31 -5.30
N CYS A 16 -5.59 -4.88 -4.88
CA CYS A 16 -6.33 -5.47 -3.78
C CYS A 16 -7.64 -6.07 -4.30
N MET A 17 -7.86 -7.36 -4.07
CA MET A 17 -9.13 -8.01 -4.43
C MET A 17 -10.12 -7.83 -3.30
N THR A 18 -10.98 -6.83 -3.40
CA THR A 18 -11.96 -6.48 -2.36
C THR A 18 -13.07 -5.60 -2.94
N GLU A 19 -14.29 -5.80 -2.46
CA GLU A 19 -15.41 -4.89 -2.70
C GLU A 19 -15.46 -3.76 -1.64
N ASP A 20 -14.61 -3.84 -0.61
CA ASP A 20 -14.43 -2.78 0.39
C ASP A 20 -13.30 -1.85 -0.04
N TYR A 21 -13.68 -0.65 -0.48
CA TYR A 21 -12.78 0.40 -0.96
C TYR A 21 -13.27 1.78 -0.50
N PRO A 22 -12.37 2.79 -0.44
CA PRO A 22 -12.70 4.06 0.18
C PRO A 22 -13.86 4.79 -0.52
N ARG A 23 -14.83 5.24 0.27
CA ARG A 23 -16.03 5.94 -0.26
C ARG A 23 -15.84 7.45 -0.42
N VAL A 24 -14.80 7.99 0.20
CA VAL A 24 -14.48 9.43 0.16
C VAL A 24 -13.26 9.68 -0.71
N PRO A 25 -13.19 10.83 -1.39
CA PRO A 25 -12.01 11.20 -2.16
C PRO A 25 -10.85 11.56 -1.22
N ASN A 26 -9.68 10.93 -1.41
CA ASN A 26 -8.44 11.18 -0.66
C ASN A 26 -8.60 11.03 0.88
N PRO A 27 -8.97 9.83 1.37
CA PRO A 27 -9.00 9.57 2.80
C PRO A 27 -7.61 9.74 3.42
N PRO A 28 -7.50 10.11 4.70
CA PRO A 28 -6.24 10.00 5.43
C PRO A 28 -5.75 8.55 5.45
N VAL A 29 -4.45 8.36 5.26
CA VAL A 29 -3.81 7.04 5.27
C VAL A 29 -2.60 7.09 6.18
N ASP A 30 -2.53 6.17 7.13
CA ASP A 30 -1.32 5.91 7.91
C ASP A 30 -0.59 4.69 7.32
N ILE A 31 0.71 4.59 7.59
CA ILE A 31 1.55 3.48 7.13
C ILE A 31 2.22 2.81 8.31
N GLU A 32 2.17 1.49 8.32
CA GLU A 32 2.95 0.64 9.22
C GLU A 32 3.86 -0.26 8.38
N VAL A 33 5.05 -0.55 8.91
CA VAL A 33 6.04 -1.41 8.27
C VAL A 33 6.53 -2.42 9.30
N ASP A 34 6.29 -3.69 9.00
CA ASP A 34 6.68 -4.82 9.83
C ASP A 34 7.68 -5.72 9.09
N ARG A 35 8.45 -6.50 9.84
CA ARG A 35 9.36 -7.52 9.29
C ARG A 35 8.94 -8.90 9.75
N GLU A 36 8.51 -9.73 8.80
CA GLU A 36 8.19 -11.14 9.01
C GLU A 36 9.34 -12.00 8.51
N GLY A 37 10.28 -12.31 9.40
CA GLY A 37 11.50 -13.03 9.04
C GLY A 37 12.38 -12.23 8.07
N LYS A 38 12.39 -12.63 6.79
CA LYS A 38 13.15 -11.94 5.72
C LYS A 38 12.29 -11.03 4.87
N GLU A 39 10.97 -11.09 5.04
CA GLU A 39 10.01 -10.36 4.22
C GLU A 39 9.61 -9.07 4.94
N ILE A 40 9.34 -8.03 4.16
CA ILE A 40 8.86 -6.75 4.67
C ILE A 40 7.40 -6.64 4.30
N VAL A 41 6.57 -6.40 5.32
CA VAL A 41 5.13 -6.19 5.20
C VAL A 41 4.88 -4.70 5.33
N LEU A 42 4.20 -4.13 4.35
CA LEU A 42 3.72 -2.75 4.41
C LEU A 42 2.20 -2.78 4.56
N ARG A 43 1.69 -2.06 5.55
CA ARG A 43 0.25 -1.91 5.80
C ARG A 43 -0.16 -0.46 5.63
N ASN A 44 -1.09 -0.19 4.72
CA ASN A 44 -1.78 1.10 4.66
C ASN A 44 -3.08 1.02 5.47
N ILE A 45 -3.28 1.95 6.38
CA ILE A 45 -4.49 2.07 7.20
C ILE A 45 -5.30 3.24 6.68
N VAL A 46 -6.33 2.95 5.91
CA VAL A 46 -7.18 3.95 5.27
C VAL A 46 -8.32 4.33 6.22
N LYS A 47 -8.41 5.62 6.56
CA LYS A 47 -9.35 6.16 7.55
C LYS A 47 -10.51 6.89 6.88
N ASP A 48 -11.25 6.20 6.02
CA ASP A 48 -12.46 6.74 5.40
C ASP A 48 -13.70 6.58 6.30
N ASP A 49 -13.76 5.52 7.11
CA ASP A 49 -14.69 5.36 8.23
C ASP A 49 -13.93 5.29 9.57
N VAL A 50 -14.28 6.19 10.51
CA VAL A 50 -13.63 6.28 11.84
C VAL A 50 -13.86 5.02 12.67
N ASN A 51 -14.97 4.31 12.46
CA ASN A 51 -15.32 3.11 13.24
C ASN A 51 -14.81 1.82 12.58
N ASN A 52 -14.48 1.87 11.29
CA ASN A 52 -14.04 0.71 10.53
C ASN A 52 -12.98 1.09 9.48
N PRO A 53 -11.73 1.35 9.90
CA PRO A 53 -10.64 1.62 8.98
C PRO A 53 -10.38 0.43 8.07
N LEU A 54 -10.07 0.70 6.80
CA LEU A 54 -9.68 -0.33 5.83
C LEU A 54 -8.18 -0.58 5.93
N TYR A 55 -7.80 -1.84 6.17
CA TYR A 55 -6.41 -2.27 6.29
C TYR A 55 -5.96 -2.97 5.01
N LEU A 56 -4.92 -2.44 4.38
CA LEU A 56 -4.35 -2.97 3.14
C LEU A 56 -2.93 -3.46 3.40
N GLU A 57 -2.75 -4.77 3.46
CA GLU A 57 -1.47 -5.39 3.81
C GLU A 57 -0.88 -6.15 2.63
N TYR A 58 0.40 -5.93 2.35
CA TYR A 58 1.11 -6.59 1.27
C TYR A 58 2.62 -6.64 1.52
N TYR A 59 3.26 -7.66 0.96
CA TYR A 59 4.72 -7.77 0.97
C TYR A 59 5.36 -6.84 -0.06
N VAL A 60 6.47 -6.22 0.33
CA VAL A 60 7.24 -5.31 -0.53
C VAL A 60 8.68 -5.75 -0.66
N ASP A 61 9.27 -5.48 -1.82
CA ASP A 61 10.69 -5.69 -2.09
C ASP A 61 11.44 -4.37 -2.29
N LYS A 62 12.76 -4.45 -2.44
CA LYS A 62 13.62 -3.28 -2.68
C LYS A 62 13.27 -2.52 -3.96
N ASN A 63 12.85 -3.23 -5.02
CA ASN A 63 12.57 -2.62 -6.31
C ASN A 63 11.31 -1.75 -6.21
N PHE A 64 10.25 -2.29 -5.62
CA PHE A 64 9.02 -1.57 -5.35
C PHE A 64 9.30 -0.35 -4.47
N VAL A 65 10.04 -0.52 -3.36
CA VAL A 65 10.36 0.60 -2.46
C VAL A 65 11.19 1.68 -3.15
N GLN A 66 12.10 1.31 -4.06
CA GLN A 66 12.83 2.27 -4.86
C GLN A 66 11.90 3.07 -5.77
N LYS A 67 10.97 2.40 -6.47
CA LYS A 67 10.00 3.06 -7.36
C LYS A 67 9.06 4.02 -6.64
N VAL A 68 8.49 3.61 -5.50
CA VAL A 68 7.63 4.49 -4.71
C VAL A 68 8.43 5.64 -4.09
N SER A 69 9.73 5.47 -3.82
CA SER A 69 10.62 6.54 -3.36
C SER A 69 10.85 7.60 -4.44
N GLU A 70 10.96 7.20 -5.70
CA GLU A 70 11.13 8.10 -6.85
C GLU A 70 9.83 8.85 -7.18
N LEU A 71 8.69 8.17 -7.09
CA LEU A 71 7.38 8.71 -7.45
C LEU A 71 6.68 9.47 -6.31
N GLY A 72 6.96 9.13 -5.06
CA GLY A 72 6.36 9.73 -3.87
C GLY A 72 4.93 9.26 -3.55
N PHE A 73 4.45 8.20 -4.19
CA PHE A 73 3.15 7.61 -3.90
C PHE A 73 3.06 6.12 -4.25
N ILE A 74 2.16 5.43 -3.56
CA ILE A 74 1.72 4.07 -3.89
C ILE A 74 0.33 4.17 -4.52
N ARG A 75 0.14 3.54 -5.68
CA ARG A 75 -1.19 3.44 -6.29
C ARG A 75 -1.83 2.12 -5.90
N VAL A 76 -2.91 2.18 -5.14
CA VAL A 76 -3.76 1.03 -4.87
C VAL A 76 -4.88 0.98 -5.88
N VAL A 77 -5.07 -0.17 -6.52
CA VAL A 77 -6.19 -0.48 -7.41
C VAL A 77 -7.04 -1.55 -6.75
N PHE A 78 -8.32 -1.25 -6.54
CA PHE A 78 -9.29 -2.18 -5.98
C PHE A 78 -9.99 -2.90 -7.13
N VAL A 79 -10.04 -4.22 -7.04
CA VAL A 79 -10.65 -5.07 -8.08
C VAL A 79 -11.62 -6.08 -7.48
N ALA A 80 -12.66 -6.41 -8.23
CA ALA A 80 -13.55 -7.53 -7.88
C ALA A 80 -12.92 -8.89 -8.25
N LYS A 81 -13.63 -9.98 -7.96
CA LYS A 81 -13.16 -11.36 -8.21
C LYS A 81 -12.93 -11.67 -9.69
N ASP A 82 -13.62 -10.99 -10.59
CA ASP A 82 -13.46 -11.09 -12.04
C ASP A 82 -12.42 -10.11 -12.61
N PHE A 83 -11.70 -9.40 -11.73
CA PHE A 83 -10.71 -8.37 -12.03
C PHE A 83 -11.30 -7.08 -12.66
N SER A 84 -12.61 -6.83 -12.54
CA SER A 84 -13.15 -5.48 -12.81
C SER A 84 -12.53 -4.47 -11.84
N GLU A 85 -12.23 -3.27 -12.34
CA GLU A 85 -11.75 -2.18 -11.50
C GLU A 85 -12.93 -1.54 -10.76
N GLU A 86 -12.87 -1.56 -9.43
CA GLU A 86 -13.89 -0.98 -8.55
C GLU A 86 -13.48 0.41 -8.04
N GLY A 87 -12.17 0.67 -7.93
CA GLY A 87 -11.68 1.95 -7.45
C GLY A 87 -10.16 2.11 -7.45
N LYS A 88 -9.70 3.32 -7.14
CA LYS A 88 -8.28 3.67 -7.02
C LYS A 88 -8.02 4.59 -5.84
N LEU A 89 -6.87 4.41 -5.20
CA LEU A 89 -6.36 5.25 -4.12
C LEU A 89 -4.87 5.53 -4.35
N ASP A 90 -4.49 6.81 -4.39
CA ASP A 90 -3.09 7.21 -4.38
C ASP A 90 -2.66 7.55 -2.94
N VAL A 91 -1.91 6.65 -2.32
CA VAL A 91 -1.33 6.85 -0.99
C VAL A 91 -0.06 7.69 -1.15
N LYS A 92 -0.15 8.97 -0.78
CA LYS A 92 1.01 9.88 -0.82
C LYS A 92 1.97 9.56 0.31
N LEU A 93 3.25 9.45 -0.01
CA LEU A 93 4.31 9.18 0.95
C LEU A 93 5.01 10.48 1.32
N ASN A 94 5.05 10.80 2.61
CA ASN A 94 5.86 11.89 3.10
C ASN A 94 7.33 11.43 3.28
N ARG A 95 8.20 12.37 3.66
CA ARG A 95 9.63 12.09 3.84
C ARG A 95 9.90 11.07 4.96
N GLU A 96 9.14 11.12 6.05
CA GLU A 96 9.27 10.20 7.19
C GLU A 96 8.85 8.79 6.80
N ASP A 97 7.73 8.65 6.07
CA ASP A 97 7.25 7.37 5.53
C ASP A 97 8.33 6.73 4.64
N LEU A 98 8.90 7.51 3.72
CA LEU A 98 9.94 7.03 2.82
C LEU A 98 11.21 6.60 3.58
N LEU A 99 11.62 7.37 4.59
CA LEU A 99 12.78 7.00 5.41
C LEU A 99 12.52 5.70 6.19
N LEU A 100 11.32 5.53 6.75
CA LEU A 100 10.91 4.33 7.46
C LEU A 100 10.97 3.11 6.52
N ILE A 101 10.23 3.14 5.41
CA ILE A 101 10.10 2.01 4.48
C ILE A 101 11.49 1.63 3.92
N ARG A 102 12.29 2.61 3.49
CA ARG A 102 13.64 2.37 2.94
C ARG A 102 14.61 1.75 3.95
N ARG A 103 14.52 2.16 5.22
CA ARG A 103 15.34 1.58 6.29
C ARG A 103 15.00 0.10 6.46
N GLU A 104 13.72 -0.24 6.50
CA GLU A 104 13.27 -1.62 6.74
C GLU A 104 13.63 -2.57 5.59
N VAL A 105 13.60 -2.11 4.33
CA VAL A 105 14.11 -2.93 3.21
C VAL A 105 15.64 -2.91 3.06
N GLY A 106 16.37 -2.13 3.86
CA GLY A 106 17.83 -2.04 3.78
C GLY A 106 18.36 -1.26 2.57
N LEU A 107 17.66 -0.21 2.14
CA LEU A 107 18.11 0.76 1.13
C LEU A 107 18.76 2.01 1.74
N GLY A 108 18.71 2.16 3.07
CA GLY A 108 19.29 3.31 3.78
C GLY A 108 18.52 4.63 3.58
N SER A 109 19.09 5.72 4.06
CA SER A 109 18.57 7.07 3.80
C SER A 109 18.93 7.52 2.38
N PHE A 110 18.30 8.62 1.94
CA PHE A 110 18.71 9.35 0.74
C PHE A 110 20.15 9.84 0.83
#